data_AF-A0A1I0ZQQ2-F1
#
_entry.id   AF-A0A1I0ZQQ2-F1
#
_cell.length_a   1.000
_cell.length_b   1.000
_cell.length_c   1.000
_cell.angle_alpha   90.00
_cell.angle_beta   90.00
_cell.angle_gamma   90.00
#
_symmetry.space_group_name_H-M   'P 1'
#
loop_
_entity.id
_entity.type
_entity.pdbx_description
1 polymer ?
#
loop_
_entity_poly.entity_id
_entity_poly.type
_entity_poly.pdbx_seq_one_letter_code
_entity_poly.pdbx_strand_id
1 'polypeptide(L)'
;MNSANQSRLKLYSLVSLGCLLIPLSIYALWIYVIDMGSTQAENVTIFKSYFPDFLHGRWDTTLLSIVFCIASITLSNISLKLPQILWRILNYTVLTISSLLLLLNIFSMM
;
A
#
# COMPACT_ATOMS: atom_id res chain seq x y z
N MET A 1 27.06 -5.37 -12.14
CA MET A 1 25.90 -6.05 -11.53
C MET A 1 25.54 -7.23 -12.41
N ASN A 2 25.59 -8.46 -11.90
CA ASN A 2 25.35 -9.65 -12.73
C ASN A 2 23.86 -9.79 -13.09
N SER A 3 23.55 -10.48 -14.19
CA SER A 3 22.19 -10.66 -14.72
C SER A 3 21.22 -11.25 -13.69
N ALA A 4 21.66 -12.24 -12.92
CA ALA A 4 20.87 -12.84 -11.83
C ALA A 4 20.47 -11.81 -10.75
N ASN A 5 21.38 -10.88 -10.41
CA ASN A 5 21.08 -9.82 -9.44
C ASN A 5 20.08 -8.81 -9.99
N GLN A 6 20.19 -8.48 -11.29
CA GLN A 6 19.20 -7.63 -11.96
C GLN A 6 17.80 -8.25 -11.97
N SER A 7 17.69 -9.55 -12.27
CA SER A 7 16.39 -10.25 -12.26
C SER A 7 15.75 -10.24 -10.87
N ARG A 8 16.54 -10.46 -9.81
CA ARG A 8 16.05 -10.39 -8.42
C ARG A 8 15.53 -9.00 -8.05
N LEU A 9 16.26 -7.94 -8.41
CA LEU A 9 15.82 -6.58 -8.14
C LEU A 9 14.55 -6.20 -8.92
N LYS A 10 14.40 -6.69 -10.17
CA LYS A 10 13.15 -6.51 -10.93
C LYS A 10 11.97 -7.22 -10.25
N LEU A 11 12.19 -8.44 -9.76
CA LEU A 11 11.17 -9.16 -8.99
C LEU A 11 10.79 -8.37 -7.73
N TYR A 12 11.76 -7.84 -6.98
CA TYR A 12 11.48 -7.00 -5.81
C TYR A 12 10.70 -5.73 -6.16
N SER A 13 10.93 -5.12 -7.34
CA SER A 13 10.11 -4.00 -7.82
C SER A 13 8.68 -4.39 -8.15
N LEU A 14 8.47 -5.59 -8.69
CA LEU A 14 7.11 -6.07 -8.96
C LEU A 14 6.38 -6.43 -7.66
N VAL A 15 7.09 -7.04 -6.70
CA VAL A 15 6.54 -7.33 -5.38
C VAL A 15 6.24 -6.05 -4.61
N SER A 16 7.12 -5.04 -4.67
CA SER A 16 6.85 -3.74 -4.02
C SER A 16 5.61 -3.06 -4.61
N LEU A 17 5.45 -3.09 -5.94
CA LEU A 17 4.24 -2.62 -6.61
C LEU A 17 3.00 -3.38 -6.10
N GLY A 18 3.07 -4.72 -6.03
CA GLY A 18 1.98 -5.54 -5.48
C GLY A 18 1.64 -5.18 -4.03
N CYS A 19 2.66 -4.95 -3.20
CA CYS A 19 2.49 -4.50 -1.83
C CYS A 19 1.83 -3.12 -1.75
N LEU A 20 2.11 -2.19 -2.68
CA LEU A 20 1.48 -0.87 -2.74
C LEU A 20 -0.02 -0.96 -3.12
N LEU A 21 -0.41 -1.92 -3.95
CA LEU A 21 -1.81 -2.04 -4.39
C LEU A 21 -2.77 -2.36 -3.24
N ILE A 22 -2.30 -3.00 -2.17
CA ILE A 22 -3.12 -3.32 -0.99
C ILE A 22 -3.53 -2.05 -0.21
N PRO A 23 -2.61 -1.22 0.33
CA PRO A 23 -2.99 0.02 0.99
C PRO A 23 -3.73 0.98 0.05
N LEU A 24 -3.36 1.01 -1.24
CA LEU A 24 -4.06 1.82 -2.23
C LEU A 24 -5.53 1.38 -2.41
N SER A 25 -5.79 0.07 -2.49
CA SER A 25 -7.16 -0.45 -2.64
C SER A 25 -8.00 -0.25 -1.37
N ILE A 26 -7.39 -0.34 -0.18
CA ILE A 26 -8.06 -0.02 1.10
C ILE A 26 -8.55 1.44 1.09
N TYR A 27 -7.70 2.39 0.71
CA TYR A 27 -8.10 3.81 0.65
C TYR A 27 -9.08 4.10 -0.48
N ALA A 28 -8.90 3.49 -1.66
CA ALA A 28 -9.85 3.63 -2.76
C ALA A 28 -11.25 3.13 -2.38
N LEU A 29 -11.31 1.99 -1.67
CA LEU A 29 -12.56 1.45 -1.13
C LEU A 29 -13.18 2.39 -0.08
N TRP A 30 -12.37 2.95 0.81
CA TRP A 30 -12.85 3.92 1.80
C TRP A 30 -13.47 5.16 1.13
N ILE A 31 -12.78 5.73 0.13
CA ILE A 31 -13.29 6.87 -0.65
C ILE A 31 -14.61 6.51 -1.35
N TYR A 32 -14.68 5.32 -1.96
CA TYR A 32 -15.88 4.84 -2.62
C TYR A 32 -17.09 4.71 -1.68
N VAL A 33 -16.86 4.20 -0.47
CA VAL A 33 -17.95 3.95 0.50
C VAL A 33 -18.44 5.24 1.17
N ILE A 34 -17.63 6.29 1.27
CA ILE A 34 -18.03 7.56 1.91
C ILE A 34 -19.26 8.17 1.24
N ASP A 35 -19.41 8.01 -0.07
CA ASP A 35 -20.54 8.56 -0.84
C ASP A 35 -21.79 7.66 -0.84
N MET A 36 -21.73 6.49 -0.19
CA MET A 36 -22.82 5.51 -0.20
C MET A 36 -23.77 5.62 0.99
N GLY A 37 -23.24 5.85 2.20
CA GLY A 37 -24.04 5.93 3.41
C GLY A 37 -24.45 7.36 3.75
N SER A 38 -25.54 7.46 4.48
CA SER A 38 -26.09 8.73 4.97
C SER A 38 -25.38 9.22 6.24
N THR A 39 -24.67 8.33 6.95
CA THR A 39 -23.96 8.62 8.20
C THR A 39 -22.59 7.95 8.26
N GLN A 40 -21.69 8.48 9.08
CA GLN A 40 -20.37 7.90 9.30
C GLN A 40 -20.42 6.45 9.81
N ALA A 41 -21.38 6.12 10.68
CA ALA A 41 -21.52 4.77 11.22
C ALA A 41 -21.93 3.76 10.14
N GLU A 42 -22.81 4.19 9.23
CA GLU A 42 -23.23 3.40 8.07
C GLU A 42 -22.05 3.18 7.11
N ASN A 43 -21.29 4.23 6.79
CA ASN A 43 -20.08 4.15 5.95
C ASN A 43 -19.05 3.16 6.53
N VAL A 44 -18.79 3.20 7.84
CA VAL A 44 -17.87 2.25 8.49
C VAL A 44 -18.40 0.81 8.41
N THR A 45 -19.71 0.61 8.54
CA THR A 45 -20.32 -0.72 8.49
C THR A 45 -20.23 -1.31 7.09
N ILE A 46 -20.56 -0.51 6.07
CA ILE A 46 -20.43 -0.88 4.65
C ILE A 46 -18.96 -1.18 4.34
N PHE A 47 -18.02 -0.33 4.76
CA PHE A 47 -16.60 -0.55 4.54
C PHE A 47 -16.11 -1.86 5.15
N LYS A 48 -16.48 -2.17 6.39
CA LYS A 48 -16.12 -3.42 7.06
C LYS A 48 -16.70 -4.65 6.37
N SER A 49 -17.87 -4.54 5.72
CA SER A 49 -18.50 -5.67 5.02
C SER A 49 -17.67 -6.22 3.85
N TYR A 50 -16.73 -5.44 3.31
CA TYR A 50 -15.79 -5.89 2.27
C TYR A 50 -14.60 -6.70 2.80
N PHE A 51 -14.41 -6.73 4.12
CA PHE A 51 -13.31 -7.44 4.75
C PHE A 51 -13.83 -8.65 5.55
N PRO A 52 -13.03 -9.71 5.71
CA PRO A 52 -13.36 -10.81 6.59
C PRO A 52 -13.42 -10.36 8.06
N ASP A 53 -14.19 -11.09 8.87
CA ASP A 53 -14.49 -10.73 10.27
C ASP A 53 -13.24 -10.46 11.14
N PHE A 54 -12.12 -11.13 10.85
CA PHE A 54 -10.86 -10.93 11.58
C PHE A 54 -10.17 -9.58 11.30
N LEU A 55 -10.66 -8.78 10.33
CA LEU A 55 -10.20 -7.42 10.02
C LEU A 55 -11.22 -6.35 10.44
N HIS A 56 -12.23 -6.70 11.25
CA HIS A 56 -13.26 -5.75 11.69
C HIS A 56 -12.88 -4.96 12.94
N GLY A 57 -11.70 -5.19 13.52
CA GLY A 57 -11.19 -4.39 14.62
C GLY A 57 -11.02 -2.93 14.24
N ARG A 58 -10.93 -2.06 15.27
CA ARG A 58 -10.91 -0.60 15.08
C ARG A 58 -9.79 -0.14 14.13
N TRP A 59 -8.66 -0.84 14.13
CA TRP A 59 -7.44 -0.44 13.44
C TRP A 59 -6.89 -1.53 12.51
N ASP A 60 -7.58 -2.65 12.34
CA ASP A 60 -6.99 -3.84 11.72
C ASP A 60 -6.63 -3.61 10.24
N THR A 61 -7.54 -2.99 9.48
CA THR A 61 -7.30 -2.63 8.08
C THR A 61 -6.19 -1.58 7.94
N THR A 62 -6.10 -0.62 8.88
CA THR A 62 -5.03 0.38 8.92
C THR A 62 -3.68 -0.24 9.27
N LEU A 63 -3.62 -1.18 10.23
CA LEU A 63 -2.40 -1.92 10.58
C LEU A 63 -1.93 -2.78 9.41
N LEU A 64 -2.85 -3.47 8.73
CA LEU A 64 -2.56 -4.23 7.53
C LEU A 64 -1.94 -3.32 6.45
N SER A 65 -2.57 -2.17 6.21
CA SER A 65 -2.09 -1.14 5.28
C SER A 65 -0.69 -0.62 5.64
N ILE A 66 -0.40 -0.38 6.92
CA ILE A 66 0.93 0.03 7.40
C ILE A 66 1.99 -1.06 7.10
N VAL A 67 1.71 -2.32 7.42
CA VAL A 67 2.65 -3.44 7.17
C VAL A 67 3.00 -3.52 5.69
N PHE A 68 2.00 -3.41 4.80
CA PHE A 68 2.23 -3.42 3.36
C PHE A 68 2.93 -2.15 2.85
N CYS A 69 2.68 -0.98 3.43
CA CYS A 69 3.43 0.24 3.12
C CYS A 69 4.93 0.07 3.46
N ILE A 70 5.25 -0.45 4.64
CA ILE A 70 6.65 -0.70 5.06
C ILE A 70 7.33 -1.72 4.14
N ALA A 71 6.64 -2.82 3.80
CA ALA A 71 7.14 -3.81 2.85
C ALA A 71 7.40 -3.19 1.46
N SER A 72 6.48 -2.37 0.96
CA SER A 72 6.62 -1.67 -0.31
C SER A 72 7.81 -0.68 -0.31
N ILE A 73 7.96 0.12 0.75
CA ILE A 73 9.06 1.08 0.92
C ILE A 73 10.41 0.36 0.95
N THR A 74 10.53 -0.71 1.75
CA THR A 74 11.79 -1.45 1.90
C THR A 74 12.20 -2.12 0.59
N LEU A 75 11.27 -2.80 -0.08
CA LEU A 75 11.53 -3.47 -1.36
C LEU A 75 11.85 -2.48 -2.49
N SER A 76 11.09 -1.39 -2.62
CA SER A 76 11.34 -0.36 -3.64
C SER A 76 12.69 0.31 -3.45
N ASN A 77 13.09 0.62 -2.20
CA ASN A 77 14.38 1.20 -1.89
C ASN A 77 15.55 0.24 -2.25
N ILE A 78 15.43 -1.05 -1.94
CA ILE A 78 16.43 -2.06 -2.35
C ILE A 78 16.56 -2.09 -3.89
N SER A 79 15.43 -2.01 -4.60
CA SER A 79 15.36 -2.05 -6.05
C SER A 79 15.83 -0.79 -6.78
N LEU A 80 16.04 0.34 -6.09
CA LEU A 80 16.62 1.56 -6.69
C LEU A 80 18.03 1.35 -7.26
N LYS A 81 18.70 0.26 -6.90
CA LYS A 81 20.01 -0.15 -7.45
C LYS A 81 19.94 -0.60 -8.92
N LEU A 82 18.74 -0.72 -9.51
CA LEU A 82 18.57 -1.04 -10.92
C LEU A 82 19.07 0.11 -11.82
N PRO A 83 19.97 -0.15 -12.80
CA PRO A 83 20.51 0.89 -13.66
C PRO A 83 19.51 1.39 -14.73
N GLN A 84 18.48 0.61 -15.03
CA GLN A 84 17.50 0.97 -16.06
C GLN A 84 16.57 2.09 -15.58
N ILE A 85 16.47 3.15 -16.37
CA ILE A 85 15.72 4.37 -16.00
C ILE A 85 14.23 4.10 -15.72
N LEU A 86 13.57 3.25 -16.53
CA LEU A 86 12.16 2.90 -16.34
C LEU A 86 11.91 2.25 -14.97
N TRP A 87 12.75 1.31 -14.58
CA TRP A 87 12.65 0.63 -13.29
C TRP A 87 12.94 1.58 -12.13
N ARG A 88 13.90 2.49 -12.31
CA ARG A 88 14.24 3.48 -11.29
C ARG A 88 13.08 4.46 -11.07
N ILE A 89 12.45 4.95 -12.14
CA ILE A 89 11.24 5.79 -12.07
C ILE A 89 10.12 5.06 -11.33
N LEU A 90 9.82 3.81 -11.73
CA LEU A 90 8.80 3.00 -11.07
C LEU A 90 9.05 2.87 -9.56
N ASN A 91 10.27 2.50 -9.16
CA ASN A 91 10.60 2.35 -7.75
C ASN A 91 10.52 3.66 -6.98
N TYR A 92 10.93 4.79 -7.57
CA TYR A 92 10.73 6.11 -6.94
C TYR A 92 9.26 6.45 -6.78
N THR A 93 8.42 6.22 -7.79
CA THR A 93 6.97 6.45 -7.70
C THR A 93 6.36 5.59 -6.60
N VAL A 94 6.70 4.29 -6.55
CA VAL A 94 6.22 3.37 -5.51
C VAL A 94 6.67 3.83 -4.13
N LEU A 95 7.94 4.23 -3.97
CA LEU A 95 8.49 4.72 -2.72
C LEU A 95 7.74 5.97 -2.23
N THR A 96 7.53 6.95 -3.11
CA THR A 96 6.84 8.21 -2.77
C THR A 96 5.40 7.96 -2.37
N ILE A 97 4.63 7.20 -3.19
CA ILE A 97 3.21 6.93 -2.88
C ILE A 97 3.09 6.12 -1.59
N SER A 98 3.93 5.08 -1.40
CA SER A 98 3.89 4.25 -0.19
C SER A 98 4.24 5.05 1.07
N SER A 99 5.16 6.01 0.96
CA SER A 99 5.53 6.89 2.09
C SER A 99 4.41 7.86 2.43
N LEU A 100 3.74 8.42 1.42
CA LEU A 100 2.55 9.27 1.62
C LEU A 100 1.40 8.49 2.26
N LEU A 101 1.12 7.28 1.77
CA LEU A 101 0.12 6.40 2.35
C LEU A 101 0.49 5.99 3.78
N LEU A 102 1.75 5.71 4.06
CA LEU A 102 2.20 5.40 5.42
C LEU A 102 1.90 6.56 6.37
N LEU A 103 2.24 7.80 5.98
CA LEU A 103 1.95 8.99 6.76
C LEU A 103 0.44 9.15 6.97
N LEU A 104 -0.37 8.93 5.93
CA LEU A 104 -1.83 9.01 6.00
C LEU A 104 -2.42 7.96 6.96
N ASN A 105 -1.89 6.73 6.97
CA ASN A 105 -2.32 5.69 7.91
C ASN A 105 -1.97 6.05 9.36
N ILE A 106 -0.76 6.57 9.60
CA ILE A 106 -0.34 7.02 10.94
C ILE A 106 -1.23 8.17 11.40
N PHE A 107 -1.49 9.14 10.52
CA PHE A 107 -2.38 10.26 10.82
C PHE A 107 -3.81 9.79 11.12
N SER A 108 -4.30 8.78 10.40
CA SER A 108 -5.62 8.19 10.66
C SER A 108 -5.73 7.52 12.04
N MET A 109 -4.61 7.13 12.66
CA MET A 109 -4.56 6.51 13.99
C MET A 109 -4.42 7.52 15.13
N MET A 110 -3.97 8.74 14.83
CA MET A 110 -3.85 9.84 15.80
C MET A 110 -5.21 10.45 16.12
#